data_AF-A0A7Y9LBW2-F1
#
_entry.id   AF-A0A7Y9LBW2-F1
#
_cell.length_a   1.000
_cell.length_b   1.000
_cell.length_c   1.000
_cell.angle_alpha   90.00
_cell.angle_beta   90.00
_cell.angle_gamma   90.00
#
_symmetry.space_group_name_H-M   'P 1'
#
loop_
_entity.id
_entity.type
_entity.pdbx_description
1 polymer ?
#
loop_
_entity_poly.entity_id
_entity_poly.type
_entity_poly.pdbx_seq_one_letter_code
_entity_poly.pdbx_strand_id
1 'polypeptide(L)'
;MLHDHDIVGIRYCTARVKELPDNPGVAARQEAYLAALRSVPGLSIHYGKFRADKKYARLVNPPPPPDPPTVLVHKFEEKGSDVNLATLMLVDAFDQACDASVLVSNDSDLVLPLSLLGSRFGQTIGLVNPWDAPPNRELLATRPTIIRRIRDGLLAASQFDSPLIVGNRTLHRPAAWPAPPRPVGT
;
A
#
# COMPACT_ATOMS: atom_id res chain seq x y z
N MET A 1 9.59 -5.46 -14.46
CA MET A 1 8.58 -5.00 -15.43
C MET A 1 7.88 -6.23 -15.99
N LEU A 2 6.56 -6.15 -16.19
CA LEU A 2 5.79 -7.16 -16.93
C LEU A 2 5.90 -6.80 -18.40
N HIS A 3 6.95 -7.28 -19.08
CA HIS A 3 7.35 -6.78 -20.40
C HIS A 3 6.32 -7.01 -21.52
N ASP A 4 5.39 -7.94 -21.31
CA ASP A 4 4.36 -8.30 -22.28
C ASP A 4 2.99 -7.67 -21.96
N HIS A 5 2.94 -6.66 -21.08
CA HIS A 5 1.69 -6.04 -20.63
C HIS A 5 1.80 -4.51 -20.65
N ASP A 6 0.71 -3.86 -21.08
CA ASP A 6 0.54 -2.42 -20.99
C ASP A 6 -0.20 -2.03 -19.70
N ILE A 7 0.26 -0.96 -19.03
CA ILE A 7 -0.41 -0.46 -17.82
C ILE A 7 -1.55 0.47 -18.23
N VAL A 8 -2.78 -0.03 -18.11
CA VAL A 8 -4.00 0.75 -18.41
C VAL A 8 -4.49 1.59 -17.23
N GLY A 9 -4.06 1.28 -16.00
CA GLY A 9 -4.43 2.03 -14.81
C GLY A 9 -3.74 1.55 -13.54
N ILE A 10 -3.63 2.45 -12.55
CA ILE A 10 -3.08 2.15 -11.23
C ILE A 10 -4.08 2.67 -10.16
N ARG A 11 -4.47 1.78 -9.25
CA ARG A 11 -5.33 2.10 -8.09
C ARG A 11 -4.48 2.13 -6.83
N TYR A 12 -4.22 3.31 -6.29
CA TYR A 12 -3.49 3.47 -5.02
C TYR A 12 -4.47 3.78 -3.88
N CYS A 13 -4.77 2.78 -3.04
CA CYS A 13 -5.69 2.93 -1.91
C CYS A 13 -4.91 3.23 -0.63
N THR A 14 -5.30 4.29 0.09
CA THR A 14 -4.60 4.74 1.32
C THR A 14 -5.54 5.56 2.20
N ALA A 15 -5.13 5.95 3.40
CA ALA A 15 -5.80 6.99 4.18
C ALA A 15 -4.85 8.15 4.49
N ARG A 16 -5.41 9.37 4.54
CA ARG A 16 -4.66 10.55 4.98
C ARG A 16 -4.35 10.47 6.46
N VAL A 17 -3.07 10.39 6.80
CA VAL A 17 -2.61 10.40 8.19
C VAL A 17 -2.90 11.77 8.82
N LYS A 18 -3.23 11.75 10.10
CA LYS A 18 -3.34 12.97 10.92
C LYS A 18 -1.97 13.28 11.52
N GLU A 19 -1.77 14.52 11.92
CA GLU A 19 -0.61 14.88 12.73
C GLU A 19 -0.58 14.06 14.02
N LEU A 20 0.59 13.52 14.35
CA LEU A 20 0.81 12.65 15.50
C LEU A 20 1.74 13.35 16.50
N PRO A 21 1.45 13.33 17.81
CA PRO A 21 2.29 14.00 18.81
C PRO A 21 3.75 13.49 18.84
N ASP A 22 3.94 12.20 18.60
CA ASP A 22 5.23 11.51 18.58
C ASP A 22 5.92 11.52 17.20
N ASN A 23 5.22 12.03 16.17
CA ASN A 23 5.77 12.12 14.82
C ASN A 23 5.34 13.41 14.10
N PRO A 24 5.83 14.59 14.52
CA PRO A 24 5.47 15.87 13.92
C PRO A 24 5.79 15.93 12.42
N GLY A 25 4.89 16.53 11.65
CA GLY A 25 5.02 16.73 10.21
C GLY A 25 4.74 15.46 9.38
N VAL A 26 4.23 14.39 9.99
CA VAL A 26 3.90 13.16 9.27
C VAL A 26 2.85 13.38 8.18
N ALA A 27 1.88 14.27 8.41
CA ALA A 27 0.87 14.57 7.39
C ALA A 27 1.48 15.38 6.24
N ALA A 28 2.36 16.34 6.54
CA ALA A 28 3.09 17.09 5.51
C ALA A 28 3.98 16.18 4.64
N ARG A 29 4.68 15.22 5.26
CA ARG A 29 5.50 14.24 4.51
C ARG A 29 4.64 13.33 3.65
N GLN A 30 3.49 12.86 4.16
CA GLN A 30 2.57 12.05 3.35
C GLN A 30 1.99 12.87 2.20
N GLU A 31 1.61 14.14 2.41
CA GLU A 31 1.09 14.97 1.33
C GLU A 31 2.15 15.23 0.24
N ALA A 32 3.43 15.38 0.60
CA ALA A 32 4.51 15.45 -0.38
C ALA A 32 4.60 14.17 -1.24
N TYR A 33 4.48 13.00 -0.61
CA TYR A 33 4.43 11.70 -1.31
C TYR A 33 3.23 11.61 -2.26
N LEU A 34 2.02 11.90 -1.76
CA LEU A 34 0.79 11.81 -2.53
C LEU A 34 0.76 12.84 -3.66
N ALA A 35 1.34 14.03 -3.46
CA ALA A 35 1.49 15.02 -4.52
C ALA A 35 2.44 14.55 -5.63
N ALA A 36 3.52 13.85 -5.28
CA ALA A 36 4.41 13.22 -6.28
C ALA A 36 3.69 12.09 -7.02
N LEU A 37 2.96 11.21 -6.32
CA LEU A 37 2.20 10.13 -6.98
C LEU A 37 1.16 10.63 -7.99
N ARG A 38 0.56 11.80 -7.76
CA ARG A 38 -0.39 12.40 -8.71
C ARG A 38 0.25 12.78 -10.06
N SER A 39 1.58 12.85 -10.16
CA SER A 39 2.26 13.05 -11.44
C SER A 39 2.45 11.77 -12.26
N VAL A 40 2.14 10.59 -11.71
CA VAL A 40 2.27 9.31 -12.40
C VAL A 40 1.08 9.12 -13.35
N PRO A 41 1.30 8.96 -14.68
CA PRO A 41 0.23 8.72 -15.63
C PRO A 41 -0.58 7.47 -15.27
N GLY A 42 -1.91 7.55 -15.39
CA GLY A 42 -2.82 6.44 -15.10
C GLY A 42 -3.00 6.11 -13.61
N LEU A 43 -2.34 6.81 -12.68
CA LEU A 43 -2.50 6.59 -11.25
C LEU A 43 -3.67 7.39 -10.67
N SER A 44 -4.53 6.68 -9.95
CA SER A 44 -5.64 7.24 -9.17
C SER A 44 -5.49 6.91 -7.69
N ILE A 45 -5.68 7.91 -6.82
CA ILE A 45 -5.57 7.75 -5.36
C ILE A 45 -6.97 7.68 -4.75
N HIS A 46 -7.22 6.65 -3.95
CA HIS A 46 -8.52 6.37 -3.34
C HIS A 46 -8.41 6.38 -1.82
N TYR A 47 -9.11 7.33 -1.18
CA TYR A 47 -8.94 7.58 0.24
C TYR A 47 -9.94 6.81 1.10
N GLY A 48 -9.40 6.01 2.03
CA GLY A 48 -10.09 5.54 3.22
C GLY A 48 -10.08 6.59 4.35
N LYS A 49 -10.25 6.13 5.59
CA LYS A 49 -10.25 6.98 6.78
C LYS A 49 -9.12 6.58 7.72
N PHE A 50 -8.43 7.57 8.28
CA PHE A 50 -7.47 7.37 9.35
C PHE A 50 -8.08 7.76 10.70
N ARG A 51 -8.04 6.84 11.65
CA ARG A 51 -8.49 7.04 13.04
C ARG A 51 -7.29 7.06 13.97
N ALA A 52 -7.35 7.96 14.94
CA ALA A 52 -6.34 8.16 15.97
C ALA A 52 -7.07 8.32 17.29
N ASP A 53 -7.47 7.19 17.86
CA ASP A 53 -8.33 7.13 19.04
C ASP A 53 -7.50 6.80 20.27
N LYS A 54 -7.92 7.27 21.45
CA LYS A 54 -7.37 6.80 22.72
C LYS A 54 -8.24 5.65 23.22
N LYS A 55 -7.63 4.50 23.54
CA LYS A 55 -8.36 3.31 24.01
C LYS A 55 -7.59 2.63 25.14
N TYR A 56 -8.30 2.12 26.14
CA TYR A 56 -7.70 1.20 27.11
C TYR A 56 -7.43 -0.15 26.45
N ALA A 57 -6.18 -0.59 26.49
CA ALA A 57 -5.74 -1.90 26.02
C ALA A 57 -5.23 -2.73 27.19
N ARG A 58 -5.42 -4.05 27.13
CA ARG A 58 -4.95 -4.98 28.15
C ARG A 58 -3.44 -5.21 28.01
N LEU A 59 -2.73 -5.20 29.14
CA LEU A 59 -1.34 -5.62 29.18
C LEU A 59 -1.26 -7.13 28.93
N VAL A 60 -0.27 -7.57 28.15
CA VAL A 60 0.01 -9.00 27.93
C VAL A 60 0.38 -9.67 29.26
N ASN A 61 1.20 -8.98 30.07
CA ASN A 61 1.61 -9.38 31.42
C ASN A 61 1.13 -8.32 32.42
N PRO A 62 -0.10 -8.41 32.95
CA PRO A 62 -0.63 -7.42 33.87
C PRO A 62 0.06 -7.50 35.25
N PRO A 63 0.23 -6.36 35.94
CA PRO A 63 0.70 -6.37 37.32
C PRO A 63 -0.31 -7.06 38.26
N PRO A 64 0.13 -7.56 39.43
CA PRO A 64 -0.81 -8.07 40.43
C PRO A 64 -1.71 -6.94 40.97
N PRO A 65 -2.89 -7.25 41.50
CA PRO A 65 -3.72 -6.27 42.20
C PRO A 65 -2.94 -5.53 43.29
N PRO A 66 -3.20 -4.23 43.55
CA PRO A 66 -4.35 -3.45 43.07
C PRO A 66 -4.16 -2.73 41.73
N ASP A 67 -3.02 -2.90 41.05
CA ASP A 67 -2.74 -2.14 39.84
C ASP A 67 -3.63 -2.57 38.65
N PRO A 68 -4.07 -1.63 37.80
CA PRO A 68 -4.98 -1.93 36.72
C PRO A 68 -4.30 -2.79 35.62
N PRO A 69 -4.97 -3.83 35.09
CA PRO A 69 -4.42 -4.68 34.04
C PRO A 69 -4.46 -4.04 32.64
N THR A 70 -4.83 -2.75 32.56
CA THR A 70 -5.03 -2.01 31.30
C THR A 70 -4.32 -0.68 31.33
N VAL A 71 -3.81 -0.26 30.17
CA VAL A 71 -3.17 1.05 29.97
C VAL A 71 -3.88 1.82 28.85
N LEU A 72 -3.91 3.15 28.97
CA LEU A 72 -4.44 4.01 27.91
C LEU A 72 -3.41 4.10 26.79
N VAL A 73 -3.78 3.66 25.58
CA VAL A 73 -2.91 3.70 24.40
C VAL A 73 -3.50 4.60 23.32
N HIS A 74 -2.61 5.14 22.49
CA HIS A 74 -2.99 5.68 21.18
C HIS A 74 -3.15 4.51 20.21
N LYS A 75 -4.34 4.36 19.64
CA LYS A 75 -4.64 3.37 18.61
C LYS A 75 -4.80 4.09 17.28
N PHE A 76 -3.89 3.82 16.36
CA PHE A 76 -3.93 4.32 14.99
C PHE A 76 -4.47 3.23 14.07
N GLU A 77 -5.49 3.55 13.28
CA GLU A 77 -6.12 2.60 12.35
C GLU A 77 -6.43 3.27 11.02
N GLU A 78 -6.03 2.63 9.94
CA GLU A 78 -6.57 2.87 8.62
C GLU A 78 -7.84 2.04 8.44
N LYS A 79 -8.87 2.62 7.81
CA LYS A 79 -10.15 1.97 7.55
C LYS A 79 -10.54 2.14 6.09
N GLY A 80 -10.89 1.04 5.45
CA GLY A 80 -11.54 0.99 4.15
C GLY A 80 -10.61 1.05 2.93
N SER A 81 -9.30 1.08 3.10
CA SER A 81 -8.38 1.01 1.95
C SER A 81 -8.31 -0.36 1.32
N ASP A 82 -8.33 -1.41 2.14
CA ASP A 82 -8.58 -2.81 1.79
C ASP A 82 -9.88 -2.99 1.00
N VAL A 83 -10.98 -2.43 1.52
CA VAL A 83 -12.31 -2.47 0.89
C VAL A 83 -12.31 -1.72 -0.44
N ASN A 84 -11.70 -0.53 -0.49
CA ASN A 84 -11.58 0.23 -1.73
C ASN A 84 -10.76 -0.54 -2.77
N LEU A 85 -9.63 -1.13 -2.36
CA LEU A 85 -8.76 -1.89 -3.25
C LEU A 85 -9.48 -3.11 -3.83
N ALA A 86 -10.12 -3.90 -2.97
CA ALA A 86 -10.92 -5.05 -3.39
C ALA A 86 -12.06 -4.64 -4.34
N THR A 87 -12.77 -3.56 -4.01
CA THR A 87 -13.92 -3.07 -4.76
C THR A 87 -13.51 -2.59 -6.14
N LEU A 88 -12.51 -1.70 -6.23
CA LEU A 88 -12.06 -1.14 -7.50
C LEU A 88 -11.46 -2.20 -8.41
N MET A 89 -10.71 -3.15 -7.86
CA MET A 89 -10.16 -4.28 -8.62
C MET A 89 -11.27 -5.16 -9.22
N LEU A 90 -12.33 -5.43 -8.46
CA LEU A 90 -13.48 -6.18 -8.99
C LEU A 90 -14.31 -5.36 -9.99
N VAL A 91 -14.49 -4.06 -9.77
CA VAL A 91 -15.17 -3.17 -10.71
C VAL A 91 -14.42 -3.13 -12.04
N ASP A 92 -13.09 -2.96 -12.02
CA ASP A 92 -12.26 -2.96 -13.22
C ASP A 92 -12.41 -4.29 -14.01
N ALA A 93 -12.54 -5.42 -13.31
CA ALA A 93 -12.80 -6.72 -13.93
C ALA A 93 -14.23 -6.85 -14.48
N PHE A 94 -15.24 -6.35 -13.76
CA PHE A 94 -16.64 -6.33 -14.21
C PHE A 94 -16.83 -5.49 -15.47
N ASP A 95 -16.18 -4.33 -15.54
CA ASP A 95 -16.23 -3.42 -16.68
C ASP A 95 -15.35 -3.89 -17.84
N GLN A 96 -14.66 -5.02 -17.69
CA GLN A 96 -13.71 -5.57 -18.66
C GLN A 96 -12.63 -4.54 -19.05
N ALA A 97 -12.23 -3.69 -18.11
CA ALA A 97 -11.26 -2.61 -18.31
C ALA A 97 -9.82 -3.13 -18.45
N CYS A 98 -9.56 -4.37 -18.02
CA CYS A 98 -8.29 -5.06 -18.18
C CYS A 98 -8.49 -6.58 -18.33
N ASP A 99 -7.47 -7.24 -18.87
CA ASP A 99 -7.33 -8.70 -19.00
C ASP A 99 -6.44 -9.30 -17.90
N ALA A 100 -5.58 -8.48 -17.30
CA ALA A 100 -4.73 -8.83 -16.17
C ALA A 100 -4.88 -7.84 -15.00
N SER A 101 -4.85 -8.37 -13.79
CA SER A 101 -4.89 -7.61 -12.54
C SER A 101 -3.69 -7.95 -11.68
N VAL A 102 -2.91 -6.94 -11.25
CA VAL A 102 -1.72 -7.13 -10.42
C VAL A 102 -1.95 -6.52 -9.04
N LEU A 103 -2.00 -7.37 -8.02
CA LEU A 103 -2.11 -6.96 -6.63
C LEU A 103 -0.72 -6.74 -6.03
N VAL A 104 -0.44 -5.52 -5.55
CA VAL A 104 0.76 -5.21 -4.75
C VAL A 104 0.38 -5.19 -3.27
N SER A 105 0.36 -6.36 -2.63
CA SER A 105 0.02 -6.52 -1.21
C SER A 105 0.46 -7.90 -0.71
N ASN A 106 0.47 -8.08 0.61
CA ASN A 106 0.60 -9.39 1.25
C ASN A 106 -0.57 -9.68 2.23
N ASP A 107 -1.65 -8.94 2.11
CA ASP A 107 -2.82 -9.01 2.99
C ASP A 107 -3.78 -10.13 2.56
N SER A 108 -4.05 -11.07 3.46
CA SER A 108 -4.97 -12.21 3.21
C SER A 108 -6.43 -11.78 3.11
N ASP A 109 -6.82 -10.59 3.57
CA ASP A 109 -8.19 -10.10 3.43
C ASP A 109 -8.59 -9.92 1.94
N LEU A 110 -7.60 -9.90 1.03
CA LEU A 110 -7.79 -9.79 -0.41
C LEU A 110 -7.85 -11.14 -1.15
N VAL A 111 -7.85 -12.28 -0.44
CA VAL A 111 -7.91 -13.62 -1.06
C VAL A 111 -9.18 -13.83 -1.88
N LEU A 112 -10.34 -13.43 -1.34
CA LEU A 112 -11.62 -13.57 -2.03
C LEU A 112 -11.67 -12.74 -3.33
N PRO A 113 -11.43 -11.40 -3.31
CA PRO A 113 -11.49 -10.63 -4.54
C PRO A 113 -10.46 -11.12 -5.56
N LEU A 114 -9.24 -11.47 -5.14
CA LEU A 114 -8.21 -12.02 -6.02
C LEU A 114 -8.63 -13.36 -6.66
N SER A 115 -9.25 -14.26 -5.89
CA SER A 115 -9.77 -15.54 -6.41
C SER A 115 -10.89 -15.33 -7.43
N LEU A 116 -11.75 -14.33 -7.23
CA LEU A 116 -12.83 -14.03 -8.17
C LEU A 116 -12.29 -13.54 -9.52
N LEU A 117 -11.19 -12.77 -9.57
CA LEU A 117 -10.56 -12.35 -10.83
C LEU A 117 -10.28 -13.52 -11.76
N GLY A 118 -9.64 -14.57 -11.24
CA GLY A 118 -9.32 -15.75 -12.03
C GLY A 118 -10.53 -16.64 -12.27
N SER A 119 -11.25 -17.02 -11.21
CA SER A 119 -12.31 -18.04 -11.30
C SER A 119 -13.60 -17.55 -11.96
N ARG A 120 -13.97 -16.28 -11.75
CA ARG A 120 -15.21 -15.70 -12.27
C ARG A 120 -14.98 -14.87 -13.53
N PHE A 121 -13.92 -14.07 -13.57
CA PHE A 121 -13.68 -13.14 -14.68
C PHE A 121 -12.65 -13.69 -15.70
N GLY A 122 -11.99 -14.80 -15.40
CA GLY A 122 -10.98 -15.38 -16.30
C GLY A 122 -9.74 -14.51 -16.48
N GLN A 123 -9.51 -13.52 -15.59
CA GLN A 123 -8.37 -12.63 -15.69
C GLN A 123 -7.06 -13.31 -15.31
N THR A 124 -5.97 -12.85 -15.93
CA THR A 124 -4.62 -13.16 -15.46
C THR A 124 -4.36 -12.46 -14.13
N ILE A 125 -3.88 -13.20 -13.13
CA ILE A 125 -3.62 -12.66 -11.80
C ILE A 125 -2.12 -12.48 -11.59
N GLY A 126 -1.72 -11.29 -11.16
CA GLY A 126 -0.40 -11.01 -10.62
C GLY A 126 -0.42 -10.71 -9.14
N LEU A 127 0.59 -11.20 -8.43
CA LEU A 127 0.85 -10.94 -7.03
C LEU A 127 2.28 -10.41 -6.86
N VAL A 128 2.40 -9.18 -6.39
CA VAL A 128 3.67 -8.55 -6.04
C VAL A 128 3.70 -8.37 -4.52
N ASN A 129 4.55 -9.14 -3.86
CA ASN A 129 4.73 -9.01 -2.42
C ASN A 129 5.73 -7.88 -2.12
N PRO A 130 5.33 -6.84 -1.36
CA PRO A 130 6.22 -5.73 -1.02
C PRO A 130 7.25 -6.06 0.07
N TRP A 131 7.17 -7.24 0.71
CA TRP A 131 7.98 -7.58 1.88
C TRP A 131 9.05 -8.65 1.64
N ASP A 132 10.07 -8.65 2.51
CA ASP A 132 11.15 -9.64 2.58
C ASP A 132 10.72 -10.99 3.18
N ALA A 133 9.52 -11.08 3.74
CA ALA A 133 8.87 -12.36 4.07
C ALA A 133 8.24 -13.00 2.82
N PRO A 134 8.12 -14.34 2.73
CA PRO A 134 7.41 -15.00 1.62
C PRO A 134 5.96 -14.49 1.46
N PRO A 135 5.38 -14.57 0.24
CA PRO A 135 3.97 -14.27 0.04
C PRO A 135 3.07 -15.14 0.93
N ASN A 136 1.94 -14.60 1.37
CA ASN A 136 0.95 -15.32 2.16
C ASN A 136 0.45 -16.55 1.38
N ARG A 137 0.39 -17.71 2.06
CA ARG A 137 -0.01 -18.97 1.44
C ARG A 137 -1.44 -18.96 0.90
N GLU A 138 -2.34 -18.22 1.54
CA GLU A 138 -3.73 -18.10 1.09
C GLU A 138 -3.82 -17.27 -0.19
N LEU A 139 -3.02 -16.21 -0.31
CA LEU A 139 -2.90 -15.46 -1.57
C LEU A 139 -2.31 -16.32 -2.69
N LEU A 140 -1.33 -17.18 -2.40
CA LEU A 140 -0.80 -18.14 -3.37
C LEU A 140 -1.82 -19.20 -3.79
N ALA A 141 -2.73 -19.60 -2.90
CA ALA A 141 -3.79 -20.56 -3.21
C ALA A 141 -4.78 -20.05 -4.28
N THR A 142 -4.83 -18.74 -4.51
CA THR A 142 -5.57 -18.10 -5.62
C THR A 142 -4.94 -18.36 -7.00
N ARG A 143 -3.77 -19.02 -7.04
CA ARG A 143 -3.00 -19.39 -8.24
C ARG A 143 -2.63 -18.19 -9.13
N PRO A 144 -1.97 -17.14 -8.58
CA PRO A 144 -1.45 -16.05 -9.39
C PRO A 144 -0.44 -16.56 -10.42
N THR A 145 -0.63 -16.18 -11.68
CA THR A 145 0.24 -16.55 -12.81
C THR A 145 1.56 -15.80 -12.76
N ILE A 146 1.54 -14.58 -12.22
CA ILE A 146 2.71 -13.74 -12.02
C ILE A 146 2.95 -13.62 -10.52
N ILE A 147 4.10 -14.07 -10.04
CA ILE A 147 4.53 -13.84 -8.65
C ILE A 147 5.85 -13.09 -8.68
N ARG A 148 5.91 -11.94 -8.00
CA ARG A 148 7.11 -11.11 -7.89
C ARG A 148 7.28 -10.59 -6.48
N ARG A 149 8.49 -10.11 -6.21
CA ARG A 149 8.86 -9.41 -4.99
C ARG A 149 9.51 -8.10 -5.39
N ILE A 150 9.30 -7.06 -4.59
CA ILE A 150 9.99 -5.79 -4.79
C ILE A 150 11.44 -5.96 -4.31
N ARG A 151 12.40 -5.69 -5.19
CA ARG A 151 13.85 -5.79 -4.90
C ARG A 151 14.45 -4.40 -4.74
N ASP A 152 15.53 -4.27 -3.98
CA ASP A 152 16.22 -2.99 -3.75
C ASP A 152 16.64 -2.28 -5.04
N GLY A 153 17.19 -3.02 -6.02
CA GLY A 153 17.55 -2.44 -7.32
C GLY A 153 16.36 -1.85 -8.07
N LEU A 154 15.17 -2.47 -7.94
CA LEU A 154 13.93 -1.94 -8.52
C LEU A 154 13.48 -0.68 -7.75
N LEU A 155 13.57 -0.67 -6.42
CA LEU A 155 13.26 0.52 -5.63
C LEU A 155 14.19 1.69 -5.95
N ALA A 156 15.48 1.42 -6.13
CA ALA A 156 16.49 2.41 -6.50
C ALA A 156 16.19 3.02 -7.88
N ALA A 157 15.77 2.21 -8.84
CA ALA A 157 15.40 2.66 -10.19
C ALA A 157 14.02 3.35 -10.24
N SER A 158 13.15 3.11 -9.27
CA SER A 158 11.78 3.65 -9.20
C SER A 158 11.65 4.90 -8.29
N GLN A 159 12.74 5.66 -8.09
CA GLN A 159 12.68 6.93 -7.38
C GLN A 159 12.21 8.05 -8.33
N PHE A 160 11.45 9.02 -7.80
CA PHE A 160 11.23 10.27 -8.52
C PHE A 160 12.52 11.09 -8.60
N ASP A 161 12.60 11.94 -9.62
CA ASP A 161 13.60 12.99 -9.68
C ASP A 161 13.56 13.88 -8.43
N SER A 162 14.71 14.44 -8.05
CA SER A 162 14.82 15.35 -6.91
C SER A 162 15.64 16.57 -7.32
N PRO A 163 15.01 17.74 -7.52
CA PRO A 163 13.59 18.03 -7.29
C PRO A 163 12.65 17.46 -8.38
N LEU A 164 11.41 17.14 -7.99
CA LEU A 164 10.31 16.80 -8.90
C LEU A 164 9.45 18.03 -9.17
N ILE A 165 9.16 18.32 -10.44
CA ILE A 165 8.28 19.44 -10.83
C ILE A 165 6.90 18.88 -11.18
N VAL A 166 5.86 19.34 -10.49
CA VAL A 166 4.46 18.94 -10.71
C VAL A 166 3.63 20.20 -10.93
N GLY A 167 3.30 20.49 -12.20
CA GLY A 167 2.68 21.76 -12.59
C GLY A 167 3.59 22.93 -12.20
N ASN A 168 3.07 23.86 -11.39
CA ASN A 168 3.83 25.02 -10.91
C ASN A 168 4.49 24.80 -9.54
N ARG A 169 4.54 23.54 -9.04
CA ARG A 169 5.09 23.21 -7.72
C ARG A 169 6.39 22.42 -7.86
N THR A 170 7.38 22.80 -7.08
CA THR A 170 8.61 22.02 -6.88
C THR A 170 8.47 21.19 -5.61
N LEU A 171 8.59 19.87 -5.74
CA LEU A 171 8.54 18.92 -4.64
C LEU A 171 9.95 18.39 -4.36
N HIS A 172 10.29 18.32 -3.08
CA HIS A 172 11.54 17.73 -2.61
C HIS A 172 11.24 16.50 -1.77
N ARG A 173 12.14 15.51 -1.82
CA ARG A 173 12.13 14.40 -0.87
C ARG A 173 12.14 14.97 0.56
N PRO A 174 11.19 14.60 1.43
CA PRO A 174 11.27 14.95 2.83
C PRO A 174 12.58 14.49 3.49
N ALA A 175 13.26 15.41 4.18
CA ALA A 175 14.57 15.16 4.79
C ALA A 175 14.56 14.02 5.85
N ALA A 176 13.40 13.77 6.47
CA ALA A 176 13.23 12.73 7.48
C ALA A 176 13.11 11.31 6.90
N TRP A 177 12.98 11.14 5.58
CA TRP A 177 12.97 9.81 4.97
C TRP A 177 14.39 9.26 4.82
N PRO A 178 14.58 7.93 4.94
CA PRO A 178 15.89 7.31 4.70
C PRO A 178 16.38 7.60 3.28
N ALA A 179 17.68 7.51 3.03
CA ALA A 179 18.23 7.58 1.67
C ALA A 179 17.65 6.46 0.79
N PRO A 180 17.55 6.64 -0.54
CA PRO A 180 17.13 5.56 -1.43
C PRO A 180 18.14 4.41 -1.35
N PRO A 181 17.70 3.15 -1.51
CA PRO A 181 18.62 2.02 -1.61
C PRO A 181 19.60 2.26 -2.76
N ARG A 182 20.86 1.88 -2.57
CA ARG A 182 21.87 2.00 -3.63
C ARG A 182 21.55 0.98 -4.73
N PRO A 183 21.70 1.34 -6.01
CA PRO A 183 21.63 0.33 -7.06
C PRO A 183 22.72 -0.72 -6.80
N VAL A 184 22.31 -1.99 -6.73
CA VAL A 184 23.25 -3.10 -6.72
C VAL A 184 23.93 -3.09 -8.09
N GLY A 185 25.26 -3.08 -8.11
CA GLY A 185 26.06 -2.96 -9.34
C GLY A 185 25.57 -3.89 -10.44
N THR A 186 25.46 -3.32 -11.64
CA THR A 186 25.14 -3.99 -12.91
C THR A 186 26.10 -5.12 -13.22
#